data_AF-A0A922IEH4-F1
#
_entry.id   AF-A0A922IEH4-F1
#
_cell.length_a   1.000
_cell.length_b   1.000
_cell.length_c   1.000
_cell.angle_alpha   90.00
_cell.angle_beta   90.00
_cell.angle_gamma   90.00
#
_symmetry.space_group_name_H-M   'P 1'
#
loop_
_entity.id
_entity.type
_entity.pdbx_description
1 polymer ?
#
loop_
_entity_poly.entity_id
_entity_poly.type
_entity_poly.pdbx_seq_one_letter_code
_entity_poly.pdbx_strand_id
1 'polypeptide(L)'
;MMMITKEEILNLIQIARNSLVYSYCPYSHFPVACALLCHDDTIYTGCNVENAAYFGSICAERTAIVKAVSSGHRKFRAIAITSNLMNDICAPCGNCRQFMVEFGKDLIVILANHK
;
A
#
# COMPACT_ATOMS: atom_id res chain seq x y z
N MET A 1 -14.94 10.83 12.83
CA MET A 1 -13.94 10.42 11.83
C MET A 1 -12.56 10.68 12.43
N MET A 2 -11.76 9.64 12.71
CA MET A 2 -10.40 9.84 13.22
C MET A 2 -9.58 10.48 12.10
N MET A 3 -9.13 11.71 12.31
CA MET A 3 -8.32 12.43 11.33
C MET A 3 -6.86 11.97 11.42
N ILE A 4 -6.27 11.56 10.30
CA ILE A 4 -4.83 11.36 10.18
C ILE A 4 -4.14 12.73 10.11
N THR A 5 -3.03 12.88 10.82
CA THR A 5 -2.27 14.13 10.83
C THR A 5 -1.40 14.26 9.57
N LYS A 6 -0.98 15.49 9.26
CA LYS A 6 -0.03 15.74 8.17
C LYS A 6 1.30 15.01 8.38
N GLU A 7 1.76 14.92 9.62
CA GLU A 7 3.00 14.23 9.97
C GLU A 7 2.89 12.72 9.73
N GLU A 8 1.78 12.10 10.14
CA GLU A 8 1.51 10.68 9.86
C GLU A 8 1.43 10.41 8.35
N ILE A 9 0.79 11.29 7.56
CA ILE A 9 0.76 11.18 6.10
C ILE A 9 2.18 11.17 5.53
N LEU A 10 3.02 12.15 5.91
CA LEU A 10 4.39 12.25 5.40
C LEU A 10 5.24 11.04 5.82
N ASN A 11 5.07 10.56 7.05
CA ASN A 11 5.75 9.36 7.53
C ASN A 11 5.36 8.11 6.71
N LEU A 12 4.07 7.90 6.48
CA LEU A 12 3.60 6.76 5.66
C LEU A 12 4.12 6.83 4.23
N ILE A 13 4.15 8.02 3.61
CA ILE A 13 4.71 8.21 2.27
C ILE A 13 6.21 7.84 2.27
N GLN A 14 6.97 8.28 3.26
CA GLN A 14 8.40 7.98 3.34
C GLN A 14 8.66 6.48 3.52
N ILE A 15 7.90 5.82 4.40
CA ILE A 15 7.98 4.37 4.62
C ILE A 15 7.62 3.60 3.34
N ALA A 16 6.58 4.03 2.62
CA ALA A 16 6.18 3.43 1.36
C ALA A 16 7.29 3.57 0.30
N ARG A 17 7.90 4.76 0.17
CA ARG A 17 9.02 5.02 -0.76
C ARG A 17 10.22 4.13 -0.46
N ASN A 18 10.61 4.03 0.81
CA ASN A 18 11.70 3.18 1.24
C ASN A 18 11.44 1.69 0.95
N SER A 19 10.17 1.30 0.82
CA SER A 19 9.78 -0.09 0.55
C SER A 19 9.76 -0.45 -0.94
N LEU A 20 9.95 0.50 -1.85
CA LEU A 20 10.01 0.24 -3.30
C LEU A 20 11.10 -0.76 -3.69
N VAL A 21 12.23 -0.74 -2.96
CA VAL A 21 13.38 -1.62 -3.22
C VAL A 21 13.07 -3.11 -3.07
N TYR A 22 12.00 -3.46 -2.36
CA TYR A 22 11.58 -4.85 -2.16
C TYR A 22 10.66 -5.38 -3.27
N SER A 23 10.19 -4.52 -4.17
CA SER A 23 9.33 -4.91 -5.28
C SER A 23 10.00 -5.98 -6.14
N TYR A 24 9.29 -7.09 -6.37
CA TYR A 24 9.68 -8.10 -7.33
C TYR A 24 8.85 -7.93 -8.59
N CYS A 25 9.36 -7.14 -9.54
CA CYS A 25 8.64 -6.80 -10.76
C CYS A 25 9.50 -6.97 -12.04
N PRO A 26 10.04 -8.17 -12.31
CA PRO A 26 10.90 -8.39 -13.47
C PRO A 26 10.17 -8.36 -14.81
N TYR A 27 8.84 -8.40 -14.84
CA TYR A 27 8.06 -8.46 -16.07
C TYR A 27 7.56 -7.07 -16.49
N SER A 28 6.96 -6.31 -15.57
CA SER A 28 6.48 -4.95 -15.89
C SER A 28 7.56 -3.88 -15.71
N HIS A 29 8.60 -4.16 -14.90
CA HIS A 29 9.55 -3.16 -14.43
C HIS A 29 8.88 -1.95 -13.73
N PHE A 30 7.70 -2.17 -13.16
CA PHE A 30 6.90 -1.15 -12.50
C PHE A 30 6.79 -1.43 -10.99
N PRO A 31 7.71 -0.88 -10.17
CA PRO A 31 7.67 -1.07 -8.73
C PRO A 31 6.59 -0.20 -8.10
N VAL A 32 5.79 -0.81 -7.26
CA VAL A 32 4.75 -0.20 -6.44
C VAL A 32 4.96 -0.65 -5.01
N ALA A 33 4.85 0.28 -4.07
CA ALA A 33 4.94 0.00 -2.65
C ALA A 33 3.91 0.79 -1.86
N CYS A 34 3.62 0.32 -0.66
CA CYS A 34 2.69 0.97 0.24
C CYS A 34 3.05 0.79 1.72
N ALA A 35 2.45 1.63 2.55
CA ALA A 35 2.48 1.55 4.00
C ALA A 35 1.06 1.65 4.55
N LEU A 36 0.62 0.64 5.28
CA LEU A 36 -0.70 0.50 5.90
C LEU A 36 -0.60 0.81 7.39
N LEU A 37 -1.35 1.80 7.86
CA LEU A 37 -1.47 2.19 9.27
C LEU A 37 -2.68 1.50 9.91
N CYS A 38 -2.43 0.70 10.95
CA CYS A 38 -3.46 0.08 11.76
C CYS A 38 -3.99 1.04 12.85
N HIS A 39 -5.11 0.67 13.48
CA HIS A 39 -5.72 1.48 14.55
C HIS A 39 -4.90 1.59 15.83
N ASP A 40 -3.98 0.65 16.06
CA ASP A 40 -3.05 0.60 17.19
C ASP A 40 -1.68 1.22 16.84
N ASP A 41 -1.63 1.98 15.74
CA ASP A 41 -0.44 2.65 15.21
C ASP A 41 0.64 1.70 14.65
N THR A 42 0.38 0.40 14.60
CA THR A 42 1.25 -0.57 13.90
C THR A 42 1.25 -0.32 12.39
N ILE A 43 2.43 -0.31 11.77
CA ILE A 43 2.60 -0.09 10.32
C ILE A 43 3.05 -1.37 9.61
N TYR A 44 2.32 -1.73 8.55
CA TYR A 44 2.69 -2.82 7.65
C TYR A 44 3.05 -2.29 6.27
N THR A 45 4.24 -2.66 5.78
CA THR A 45 4.67 -2.34 4.41
C THR A 45 4.31 -3.44 3.43
N GLY A 46 4.08 -3.06 2.18
CA GLY A 46 3.85 -3.97 1.05
C GLY A 46 4.54 -3.47 -0.21
N CYS A 47 4.85 -4.41 -1.10
CA CYS A 47 5.29 -4.14 -2.48
C CYS A 47 4.63 -5.13 -3.43
N ASN A 48 4.59 -4.82 -4.72
CA ASN A 48 4.11 -5.77 -5.71
C ASN A 48 5.10 -6.93 -5.89
N VAL A 49 4.55 -8.12 -6.05
CA VAL A 49 5.31 -9.34 -6.35
C VAL A 49 4.65 -9.96 -7.58
N GLU A 50 5.39 -9.95 -8.67
CA GLU A 50 4.95 -10.51 -9.94
C GLU A 50 5.25 -11.99 -10.04
N ASN A 51 4.54 -12.64 -10.94
CA ASN A 51 4.74 -14.05 -11.27
C ASN A 51 4.64 -14.25 -12.79
N ALA A 52 5.36 -15.25 -13.32
CA ALA A 52 5.27 -15.63 -14.74
C ALA A 52 3.82 -15.92 -15.18
N ALA A 53 3.05 -16.59 -14.31
CA ALA A 53 1.60 -16.67 -14.45
C ALA A 53 0.99 -15.39 -13.85
N TYR A 54 0.68 -14.41 -14.69
CA TYR A 54 0.29 -13.05 -14.26
C TYR A 54 -0.89 -13.01 -13.27
N PHE A 55 -1.78 -14.00 -13.31
CA PHE A 55 -2.86 -14.14 -12.34
C PHE A 55 -2.38 -14.31 -10.89
N GLY A 56 -1.19 -14.91 -10.71
CA GLY A 56 -0.54 -15.08 -9.40
C GLY A 56 0.12 -13.82 -8.85
N SER A 57 0.17 -12.72 -9.62
CA SER A 57 0.77 -11.47 -9.17
C SER A 57 -0.08 -10.80 -8.08
N ILE A 58 0.60 -10.30 -7.03
CA ILE A 58 -0.02 -9.58 -5.92
C ILE A 58 0.44 -8.12 -5.92
N CYS A 59 -0.51 -7.20 -5.76
CA CYS A 59 -0.23 -5.77 -5.69
C CYS A 59 0.26 -5.38 -4.29
N ALA A 60 0.96 -4.25 -4.17
CA ALA A 60 1.51 -3.76 -2.91
C ALA A 60 0.47 -3.67 -1.79
N GLU A 61 -0.72 -3.13 -2.09
CA GLU A 61 -1.81 -2.94 -1.15
C GLU A 61 -2.28 -4.28 -0.57
N ARG A 62 -2.46 -5.29 -1.43
CA ARG A 62 -2.86 -6.64 -1.00
C ARG A 62 -1.74 -7.30 -0.19
N THR A 63 -0.48 -7.10 -0.55
CA THR A 63 0.67 -7.58 0.24
C THR A 63 0.67 -6.99 1.66
N ALA A 64 0.48 -5.68 1.82
CA ALA A 64 0.45 -5.03 3.12
C ALA A 64 -0.75 -5.51 3.98
N ILE A 65 -1.93 -5.61 3.38
CA ILE A 65 -3.14 -6.03 4.10
C ILE A 65 -3.02 -7.51 4.51
N VAL A 66 -2.54 -8.40 3.63
CA VAL A 66 -2.33 -9.81 3.99
C VAL A 66 -1.35 -9.94 5.16
N LYS A 67 -0.24 -9.18 5.16
CA LYS A 67 0.70 -9.14 6.30
C LYS A 67 0.02 -8.68 7.58
N ALA A 68 -0.74 -7.58 7.54
CA ALA A 68 -1.45 -7.05 8.71
C ALA A 68 -2.47 -8.05 9.27
N VAL A 69 -3.33 -8.61 8.41
CA VAL A 69 -4.37 -9.58 8.78
C VAL A 69 -3.77 -10.85 9.35
N SER A 70 -2.72 -11.39 8.72
CA SER A 70 -2.01 -12.58 9.21
C SER A 70 -1.31 -12.35 10.56
N SER A 71 -1.02 -11.09 10.89
CA SER A 71 -0.45 -10.67 12.17
C SER A 71 -1.51 -10.23 13.19
N GLY A 72 -2.80 -10.47 12.93
CA GLY A 72 -3.90 -10.18 13.86
C GLY A 72 -4.58 -8.81 13.71
N HIS A 73 -4.11 -7.95 12.80
CA HIS A 73 -4.64 -6.60 12.62
C HIS A 73 -5.69 -6.55 11.50
N ARG A 74 -6.91 -6.15 11.84
CA ARG A 74 -8.04 -6.08 10.89
C ARG A 74 -8.76 -4.73 10.85
N LYS A 75 -8.23 -3.73 11.57
CA LYS A 75 -8.77 -2.37 11.63
C LYS A 75 -7.68 -1.41 11.17
N PHE A 76 -7.97 -0.67 10.10
CA PHE A 76 -7.00 0.17 9.41
C PHE A 76 -7.46 1.62 9.38
N ARG A 77 -6.51 2.55 9.51
CA ARG A 77 -6.74 4.00 9.48
C ARG A 77 -6.43 4.61 8.12
N ALA A 78 -5.27 4.27 7.55
CA ALA A 78 -4.82 4.83 6.29
C ALA A 78 -3.87 3.87 5.56
N ILE A 79 -3.75 4.05 4.24
CA ILE A 79 -2.73 3.41 3.41
C ILE A 79 -2.11 4.45 2.47
N ALA A 80 -0.78 4.57 2.48
CA ALA A 80 -0.05 5.37 1.50
C ALA A 80 0.51 4.49 0.40
N ILE A 81 0.29 4.87 -0.86
CA ILE A 81 0.69 4.12 -2.06
C ILE A 81 1.61 5.00 -2.89
N THR A 82 2.73 4.43 -3.35
CA THR A 82 3.69 5.10 -4.23
C THR A 82 4.23 4.14 -5.28
N SER A 83 4.77 4.69 -6.35
CA SER A 83 5.51 3.96 -7.40
C SER A 83 6.79 4.72 -7.75
N ASN A 84 7.49 4.31 -8.80
CA ASN A 84 8.61 5.06 -9.38
C ASN A 84 8.18 6.25 -10.26
N LEU A 85 6.88 6.56 -10.39
CA LEU A 85 6.38 7.69 -11.17
C LEU A 85 6.73 9.02 -10.49
N MET A 86 7.52 9.86 -11.18
CA MET A 86 8.00 11.14 -10.65
C MET A 86 6.95 12.25 -10.69
N ASN A 87 6.15 12.31 -11.75
CA ASN A 87 5.18 13.38 -12.00
C ASN A 87 3.74 12.89 -12.04
N ASP A 88 3.50 11.65 -11.61
CA ASP A 88 2.18 11.02 -11.67
C ASP A 88 1.97 10.11 -10.44
N ILE A 89 0.73 9.70 -10.21
CA ILE A 89 0.32 8.90 -9.07
C ILE A 89 -0.11 7.50 -9.50
N CYS A 90 0.24 6.50 -8.70
CA CYS A 90 -0.25 5.13 -8.89
C CYS A 90 -1.54 4.93 -8.09
N ALA A 91 -2.68 4.92 -8.76
CA ALA A 91 -3.97 4.64 -8.13
C ALA A 91 -4.17 3.14 -7.92
N PRO A 92 -4.82 2.71 -6.81
CA PRO A 92 -5.09 1.31 -6.56
C PRO A 92 -6.04 0.75 -7.61
N CYS A 93 -5.75 -0.47 -8.06
CA CYS A 93 -6.60 -1.18 -9.02
C CYS A 93 -7.93 -1.60 -8.39
N GLY A 94 -8.91 -2.01 -9.22
CA GLY A 94 -10.24 -2.42 -8.74
C GLY A 94 -10.19 -3.53 -7.69
N ASN A 95 -9.32 -4.53 -7.87
CA ASN A 95 -9.17 -5.62 -6.92
C ASN A 95 -8.63 -5.14 -5.56
N CYS A 96 -7.68 -4.21 -5.55
CA CYS A 96 -7.18 -3.62 -4.30
C CYS A 96 -8.26 -2.79 -3.60
N ARG A 97 -9.05 -2.02 -4.35
CA ARG A 97 -10.19 -1.27 -3.79
C ARG A 97 -11.21 -2.21 -3.15
N GLN A 98 -11.57 -3.28 -3.84
CA GLN A 98 -12.48 -4.28 -3.30
C GLN A 98 -11.91 -4.95 -2.04
N PHE A 99 -10.62 -5.28 -2.05
CA PHE A 99 -9.93 -5.87 -0.91
C PHE A 99 -9.88 -4.93 0.30
N MET A 100 -9.66 -3.63 0.07
CA MET A 100 -9.66 -2.61 1.13
C MET A 100 -11.03 -2.45 1.79
N VAL A 101 -12.10 -2.39 0.98
CA VAL A 101 -13.48 -2.16 1.46
C VAL A 101 -13.97 -3.28 2.37
N GLU A 102 -13.46 -4.51 2.22
CA GLU A 102 -13.75 -5.64 3.11
C GLU A 102 -13.39 -5.33 4.58
N PHE A 103 -12.39 -4.47 4.81
CA PHE A 103 -11.92 -4.11 6.15
C PHE A 103 -12.45 -2.75 6.64
N GLY A 104 -13.35 -2.12 5.87
CA GLY A 104 -13.99 -0.86 6.22
C GLY A 104 -14.01 0.15 5.07
N LYS A 105 -15.00 1.05 5.10
CA LYS A 105 -15.18 2.10 4.09
C LYS A 105 -14.46 3.41 4.43
N ASP A 106 -13.98 3.53 5.66
CA ASP A 106 -13.35 4.75 6.20
C ASP A 106 -11.83 4.76 6.05
N LEU A 107 -11.25 3.77 5.34
CA LEU A 107 -9.82 3.71 5.09
C LEU A 107 -9.37 4.88 4.21
N ILE A 108 -8.49 5.73 4.75
CA ILE A 108 -7.93 6.86 4.00
C ILE A 108 -6.87 6.35 3.02
N VAL A 109 -7.06 6.60 1.73
CA VAL A 109 -6.09 6.25 0.69
C VAL A 109 -5.27 7.48 0.30
N ILE A 110 -3.97 7.43 0.53
CA ILE A 110 -3.01 8.49 0.21
C ILE A 110 -2.25 8.06 -1.05
N LEU A 111 -2.36 8.85 -2.11
CA LEU A 111 -1.63 8.63 -3.35
C LEU A 111 -0.46 9.61 -3.43
N ALA A 112 0.76 9.09 -3.46
CA ALA A 112 1.97 9.89 -3.57
C ALA A 112 2.71 9.55 -4.86
N ASN A 113 3.24 10.59 -5.50
CA ASN A 113 4.28 10.43 -6.51
C ASN A 113 5.63 10.18 -5.82
N HIS A 114 6.70 9.97 -6.60
CA HIS A 114 8.03 9.74 -6.03
C HIS A 114 8.78 11.03 -5.62
N LYS A 115 8.21 12.22 -5.81
CA LYS A 115 8.88 13.51 -5.54
C LYS A 115 8.91 13.95 -4.08
#